data_AF-A0A0C9VTD2-F1
#
_entry.id   AF-A0A0C9VTD2-F1
#
_cell.length_a   1.000
_cell.length_b   1.000
_cell.length_c   1.000
_cell.angle_alpha   90.00
_cell.angle_beta   90.00
_cell.angle_gamma   90.00
#
_symmetry.space_group_name_H-M   'P 1'
#
loop_
_entity.id
_entity.type
_entity.pdbx_description
1 polymer ?
#
loop_
_entity_poly.entity_id
_entity_poly.type
_entity_poly.pdbx_seq_one_letter_code
_entity_poly.pdbx_strand_id
1 'polypeptide(L)'
;MAYYFPPPRMFLRVGSQDRRTRYLTNWLACRSAWIARISISNPSPAMGRSWRDFLNNIPANLSTDTYSSTLMKDATDFFGPDFTAIHRADLGQVVSFRGMSLRFDSLKDINNATLRKILWDLYKHNFHCKLVTLDKCVVPHLWLSEQSTRLEEVLQIFPGGAGHSMSAVPFPMRNKGLASSEPTEKRAYVEKLRHVMSSWPGFPQDLADPLLPYTSSPHVWAIKKKLAVFYCQTFFDYFGRPPMLPHQIPAAPRVIYNSATGQ
;
A
#
# COMPACT_ATOMS: atom_id res chain seq x y z
N MET A 1 7.62 0.82 15.24
CA MET A 1 6.56 0.33 14.33
C MET A 1 7.19 -0.06 13.02
N ALA A 2 7.01 -1.33 12.64
CA ALA A 2 7.50 -1.89 11.39
C ALA A 2 6.48 -1.70 10.26
N TYR A 3 6.98 -1.48 9.05
CA TYR A 3 6.21 -1.22 7.85
C TYR A 3 6.89 -1.85 6.63
N TYR A 4 6.10 -2.49 5.77
CA TYR A 4 6.57 -2.99 4.50
C TYR A 4 6.84 -1.87 3.50
N PHE A 5 6.18 -0.71 3.64
CA PHE A 5 6.38 0.44 2.77
C PHE A 5 6.53 1.71 3.62
N PRO A 6 7.20 2.77 3.13
CA PRO A 6 7.32 4.02 3.86
C PRO A 6 5.98 4.50 4.43
N PRO A 7 5.89 4.83 5.72
CA PRO A 7 4.67 5.36 6.31
C PRO A 7 4.19 6.64 5.61
N PRO A 8 2.93 6.73 5.16
CA PRO A 8 2.41 7.90 4.43
C PRO A 8 2.65 9.24 5.15
N ARG A 9 2.62 9.25 6.48
CA ARG A 9 2.89 10.45 7.31
C ARG A 9 4.29 11.03 7.10
N MET A 10 5.27 10.24 6.64
CA MET A 10 6.62 10.72 6.33
C MET A 10 6.64 11.73 5.20
N PHE A 11 5.66 11.70 4.30
CA PHE A 11 5.57 12.63 3.17
C PHE A 11 4.66 13.84 3.48
N LEU A 12 3.85 13.76 4.54
CA LEU A 12 2.92 14.80 4.97
C LEU A 12 3.52 15.75 6.02
N ARG A 13 4.22 15.19 7.02
CA ARG A 13 4.74 15.95 8.18
C ARG A 13 6.24 16.20 8.06
N VAL A 14 6.63 16.80 6.94
CA VAL A 14 8.03 17.15 6.69
C VAL A 14 8.23 18.61 7.03
N GLY A 15 9.15 18.91 7.96
CA GLY A 15 9.43 20.28 8.39
C GLY A 15 10.09 21.16 7.33
N SER A 16 10.58 20.58 6.22
CA SER A 16 11.13 21.32 5.08
C SER A 16 10.66 20.73 3.76
N GLN A 17 10.43 21.61 2.77
CA GLN A 17 10.05 21.22 1.42
C GLN A 17 11.11 20.31 0.78
N ASP A 18 12.39 20.62 0.99
CA ASP A 18 13.51 19.87 0.40
C ASP A 18 13.57 18.43 0.89
N ARG A 19 13.29 18.20 2.19
CA ARG A 19 13.26 16.83 2.74
C ARG A 19 12.09 16.03 2.16
N ARG A 20 10.96 16.69 1.85
CA ARG A 20 9.79 16.04 1.25
C ARG A 20 10.11 15.63 -0.18
N THR A 21 10.73 16.53 -0.93
CA THR A 21 11.19 16.27 -2.30
C THR A 21 12.17 15.11 -2.31
N ARG A 22 13.18 15.10 -1.43
CA ARG A 22 14.11 13.96 -1.30
C ARG A 22 13.39 12.64 -1.04
N TYR A 23 12.44 12.61 -0.11
CA TYR A 23 11.67 11.38 0.19
C TYR A 23 10.88 10.90 -1.02
N LEU A 24 10.23 11.81 -1.75
CA LEU A 24 9.46 11.46 -2.95
C LEU A 24 10.37 10.93 -4.06
N THR A 25 11.47 11.62 -4.36
CA THR A 25 12.47 11.19 -5.36
C THR A 25 12.96 9.79 -5.05
N ASN A 26 13.44 9.60 -3.82
CA ASN A 26 14.05 8.36 -3.36
C ASN A 26 13.04 7.21 -3.37
N TRP A 27 11.84 7.43 -2.85
CA TRP A 27 10.78 6.44 -2.88
C TRP A 27 10.36 6.06 -4.31
N LEU A 28 10.12 7.05 -5.18
CA LEU A 28 9.65 6.78 -6.54
C LEU A 28 10.69 6.03 -7.36
N ALA A 29 11.96 6.38 -7.23
CA ALA A 29 13.07 5.68 -7.88
C ALA A 29 13.12 4.19 -7.50
N CYS A 30 12.97 3.87 -6.22
CA CYS A 30 13.14 2.51 -5.71
C CYS A 30 11.85 1.67 -5.71
N ARG A 31 10.69 2.32 -5.89
CA ARG A 31 9.36 1.74 -5.69
C ARG A 31 9.15 0.42 -6.45
N SER A 32 9.47 0.40 -7.74
CA SER A 32 9.18 -0.75 -8.60
C SER A 32 9.95 -2.00 -8.18
N ALA A 33 11.24 -1.84 -7.88
CA ALA A 33 12.07 -2.94 -7.39
C ALA A 33 11.67 -3.41 -6.00
N TRP A 34 11.25 -2.49 -5.12
CA TRP A 34 10.73 -2.88 -3.82
C TRP A 34 9.47 -3.74 -3.92
N ILE A 35 8.52 -3.35 -4.78
CA ILE A 35 7.31 -4.12 -5.00
C ILE A 35 7.67 -5.51 -5.55
N ALA A 36 8.57 -5.59 -6.53
CA ALA A 36 9.04 -6.87 -7.07
C ALA A 36 9.69 -7.74 -5.98
N ARG A 37 10.56 -7.16 -5.15
CA ARG A 37 11.21 -7.86 -4.03
C ARG A 37 10.20 -8.39 -3.02
N ILE A 38 9.17 -7.61 -2.67
CA ILE A 38 8.12 -8.07 -1.77
C ILE A 38 7.38 -9.28 -2.34
N SER A 39 7.13 -9.29 -3.65
CA SER A 39 6.48 -10.42 -4.32
C SER A 39 7.35 -11.68 -4.38
N ILE A 40 8.68 -11.55 -4.45
CA ILE A 40 9.60 -12.69 -4.65
C ILE A 40 10.14 -13.24 -3.32
N SER A 41 10.55 -12.35 -2.40
CA SER A 41 11.39 -12.69 -1.25
C SER A 41 10.72 -12.51 0.11
N ASN A 42 9.48 -11.98 0.14
CA ASN A 42 8.70 -11.72 1.35
C ASN A 42 9.54 -11.15 2.52
N PRO A 43 10.22 -10.00 2.33
CA PRO A 43 11.16 -9.45 3.30
C PRO A 43 10.47 -9.04 4.59
N SER A 44 11.20 -9.00 5.70
CA SER A 44 10.68 -8.50 6.97
C SER A 44 10.37 -7.00 6.91
N PRO A 45 9.33 -6.52 7.63
CA PRO A 45 8.95 -5.11 7.61
C PRO A 45 10.00 -4.22 8.32
N ALA A 46 10.29 -3.04 7.75
CA ALA A 46 11.29 -2.12 8.29
C ALA A 46 10.73 -1.19 9.35
N MET A 47 11.54 -0.83 10.35
CA MET A 47 11.16 0.21 11.31
C MET A 47 11.04 1.57 10.63
N GLY A 48 10.16 2.41 11.16
CA GLY A 48 10.01 3.79 10.66
C GLY A 48 11.28 4.64 10.73
N ARG A 49 12.26 4.31 11.60
CA ARG A 49 13.58 4.97 11.57
C ARG A 49 14.37 4.53 10.34
N SER A 50 14.50 3.23 10.09
CA SER A 50 15.18 2.68 8.92
C SER A 50 14.64 3.25 7.59
N TRP A 51 13.32 3.37 7.45
CA TRP A 51 12.72 4.05 6.29
C TRP A 51 13.11 5.52 6.18
N ARG A 52 13.15 6.24 7.30
CA ARG A 52 13.52 7.66 7.33
C ARG A 52 14.99 7.85 6.95
N ASP A 53 15.85 7.03 7.52
CA ASP A 53 17.30 7.09 7.33
C ASP A 53 17.63 6.73 5.88
N PHE A 54 17.03 5.67 5.35
CA PHE A 54 17.10 5.33 3.93
C PHE A 54 16.65 6.50 3.04
N LEU A 55 15.43 7.01 3.22
CA LEU A 55 14.90 8.07 2.37
C LEU A 55 15.62 9.42 2.51
N ASN A 56 16.31 9.67 3.62
CA ASN A 56 17.14 10.86 3.82
C ASN A 56 18.52 10.73 3.17
N ASN A 57 19.11 9.54 3.28
CA ASN A 57 20.54 9.33 3.04
C ASN A 57 20.82 8.61 1.72
N ILE A 58 19.85 8.48 0.81
CA ILE A 58 20.19 8.18 -0.59
C ILE A 58 20.95 9.38 -1.12
N PRO A 59 22.28 9.29 -1.29
CA PRO A 59 23.07 10.42 -1.66
C PRO A 59 22.95 10.57 -3.17
N ALA A 60 22.59 11.76 -3.63
CA ALA A 60 22.64 12.11 -5.04
C ALA A 60 24.07 12.05 -5.60
N ASN A 61 25.09 12.03 -4.73
CA ASN A 61 26.50 11.80 -5.04
C ASN A 61 27.11 11.04 -3.85
N LEU A 62 27.51 9.78 -4.03
CA LEU A 62 28.26 9.04 -3.02
C LEU A 62 29.64 9.68 -2.85
N SER A 63 29.78 10.62 -1.92
CA SER A 63 31.10 10.94 -1.35
C SER A 63 31.61 9.72 -0.59
N THR A 64 32.91 9.45 -0.71
CA THR A 64 33.67 8.31 -0.16
C THR A 64 33.78 8.26 1.37
N ASP A 65 32.89 8.94 2.10
CA ASP A 65 32.93 9.00 3.56
C ASP A 65 32.48 7.69 4.22
N THR A 66 33.20 7.28 5.25
CA THR A 66 33.02 6.03 6.02
C THR A 66 31.63 5.88 6.67
N TYR A 67 30.98 7.01 6.99
CA TYR A 67 29.62 7.00 7.54
C TYR A 67 28.57 6.62 6.48
N SER A 68 28.75 7.09 5.25
CA SER A 68 27.88 6.78 4.11
C SER A 68 28.02 5.34 3.65
N SER A 69 29.22 4.75 3.74
CA SER A 69 29.46 3.34 3.40
C SER A 69 28.81 2.38 4.40
N THR A 70 28.83 2.71 5.69
CA THR A 70 28.20 1.88 6.73
C THR A 70 26.67 1.91 6.62
N LEU A 71 26.07 3.09 6.44
CA LEU A 71 24.63 3.22 6.20
C LEU A 71 24.17 2.53 4.91
N MET A 72 24.99 2.56 3.85
CA MET A 72 24.68 1.86 2.61
C MET A 72 24.80 0.35 2.75
N LYS A 73 25.76 -0.13 3.54
CA LYS A 73 25.85 -1.55 3.88
C LYS A 73 24.59 -2.00 4.64
N ASP A 74 24.19 -1.27 5.68
CA ASP A 74 22.98 -1.56 6.44
C ASP A 74 21.71 -1.52 5.56
N ALA A 75 21.62 -0.55 4.66
CA ALA A 75 20.52 -0.46 3.70
C ALA A 75 20.56 -1.59 2.66
N THR A 76 21.73 -2.02 2.21
CA THR A 76 21.90 -3.14 1.27
C THR A 76 21.53 -4.46 1.94
N ASP A 77 21.97 -4.67 3.17
CA ASP A 77 21.66 -5.86 3.96
C ASP A 77 20.14 -5.95 4.22
N PHE A 78 19.52 -4.81 4.52
CA PHE A 78 18.08 -4.77 4.83
C PHE A 78 17.18 -4.79 3.59
N PHE A 79 17.44 -3.90 2.63
CA PHE A 79 16.58 -3.69 1.47
C PHE A 79 17.03 -4.41 0.20
N GLY A 80 18.27 -4.89 0.15
CA GLY A 80 18.83 -5.70 -0.94
C GLY A 80 19.73 -4.94 -1.91
N PRO A 81 20.68 -5.65 -2.56
CA PRO A 81 21.61 -5.06 -3.51
C PRO A 81 20.89 -4.43 -4.72
N ASP A 82 19.92 -5.14 -5.32
CA ASP A 82 19.18 -4.63 -6.49
C ASP A 82 18.40 -3.34 -6.19
N PHE A 83 17.87 -3.25 -4.97
CA PHE A 83 17.14 -2.08 -4.50
C PHE A 83 18.08 -0.88 -4.29
N THR A 84 19.31 -1.12 -3.81
CA THR A 84 20.33 -0.07 -3.69
C THR A 84 21.02 0.28 -5.02
N ALA A 85 21.10 -0.67 -5.98
CA ALA A 85 21.80 -0.50 -7.25
C ALA A 85 21.04 0.38 -8.25
N ILE A 86 19.70 0.39 -8.23
CA ILE A 86 18.87 1.30 -9.04
C ILE A 86 19.18 2.78 -8.75
N HIS A 87 19.75 3.08 -7.59
CA HIS A 87 20.21 4.42 -7.24
C HIS A 87 21.62 4.75 -7.70
N ARG A 88 22.44 3.75 -8.07
CA ARG A 88 23.82 3.96 -8.53
C ARG A 88 23.90 4.31 -10.01
N ALA A 89 22.92 3.86 -10.81
CA ALA A 89 22.78 4.27 -12.20
C ALA A 89 22.03 5.60 -12.28
N ASP A 90 22.45 6.51 -13.17
CA ASP A 90 21.82 7.82 -13.39
C ASP A 90 20.30 7.70 -13.35
N LEU A 91 19.70 8.26 -12.29
CA LEU A 91 18.25 8.45 -12.25
C LEU A 91 17.92 9.34 -13.45
N GLY A 92 17.38 8.75 -14.50
CA GLY A 92 16.86 9.50 -15.63
C GLY A 92 15.91 10.59 -15.13
N GLN A 93 15.73 11.68 -15.87
CA GLN A 93 14.93 12.81 -15.38
C GLN A 93 13.45 12.48 -15.10
N VAL A 94 12.97 11.32 -15.59
CA VAL A 94 11.57 10.88 -15.53
C VAL A 94 11.47 9.53 -14.86
N VAL A 95 10.50 9.38 -13.95
CA VAL A 95 10.10 8.11 -13.34
C VAL A 95 8.67 7.76 -13.72
N SER A 96 8.43 6.50 -14.06
CA SER A 96 7.08 5.98 -14.29
C SER A 96 6.43 5.59 -12.95
N PHE A 97 5.30 6.21 -12.65
CA PHE A 97 4.47 5.92 -11.48
C PHE A 97 3.05 5.58 -11.93
N ARG A 98 2.69 4.28 -11.90
CA ARG A 98 1.36 3.78 -12.28
C ARG A 98 0.86 4.35 -13.62
N GLY A 99 1.72 4.32 -14.64
CA GLY A 99 1.42 4.82 -15.99
C GLY A 99 1.48 6.34 -16.14
N MET A 100 1.84 7.09 -15.09
CA MET A 100 2.15 8.53 -15.17
C MET A 100 3.66 8.74 -15.25
N SER A 101 4.09 9.65 -16.13
CA SER A 101 5.47 10.12 -16.18
C SER A 101 5.64 11.31 -15.24
N LEU A 102 6.49 11.18 -14.22
CA LEU A 102 6.80 12.24 -13.27
C LEU A 102 8.25 12.67 -13.46
N ARG A 103 8.51 13.98 -13.56
CA ARG A 103 9.87 14.51 -13.62
C ARG A 103 10.40 14.76 -12.22
N PHE A 104 11.64 14.32 -11.93
CA PHE A 104 12.24 14.48 -10.60
C PHE A 104 12.44 15.95 -10.21
N ASP A 105 12.80 16.81 -11.16
CA ASP A 105 12.94 18.27 -10.95
C ASP A 105 11.63 18.93 -10.49
N SER A 106 10.50 18.47 -11.01
CA SER A 106 9.16 18.97 -10.68
C SER A 106 8.64 18.50 -9.31
N LEU A 107 9.30 17.56 -8.62
CA LEU A 107 8.78 17.00 -7.36
C LEU A 107 8.76 18.01 -6.20
N LYS A 108 9.55 19.08 -6.30
CA LYS A 108 9.47 20.22 -5.37
C LYS A 108 8.11 20.89 -5.42
N ASP A 109 7.52 21.01 -6.59
CA ASP A 109 6.24 21.67 -6.82
C ASP A 109 5.14 20.66 -7.15
N ILE A 110 5.28 19.43 -6.64
CA ILE A 110 4.32 18.36 -6.86
C ILE A 110 2.92 18.80 -6.43
N ASN A 111 1.99 18.75 -7.36
CA ASN A 111 0.61 19.13 -7.05
C ASN A 111 -0.02 18.15 -6.03
N ASN A 112 -0.99 18.66 -5.26
CA ASN A 112 -1.68 17.88 -4.24
C ASN A 112 -2.45 16.68 -4.80
N ALA A 113 -2.85 16.70 -6.08
CA ALA A 113 -3.52 15.55 -6.69
C ALA A 113 -2.55 14.37 -6.85
N THR A 114 -1.37 14.59 -7.42
CA THR A 114 -0.31 13.57 -7.57
C THR A 114 0.18 13.08 -6.21
N LEU A 115 0.42 13.99 -5.25
CA LEU A 115 0.82 13.59 -3.90
C LEU A 115 -0.23 12.66 -3.27
N ARG A 116 -1.53 12.98 -3.36
CA ARG A 116 -2.60 12.10 -2.86
C ARG A 116 -2.61 10.73 -3.54
N LYS A 117 -2.28 10.64 -4.83
CA LYS A 117 -2.13 9.36 -5.56
C LYS A 117 -0.98 8.52 -5.00
N ILE A 118 0.16 9.13 -4.70
CA ILE A 118 1.32 8.45 -4.08
C ILE A 118 0.98 7.98 -2.66
N LEU A 119 0.33 8.81 -1.85
CA LEU A 119 -0.10 8.42 -0.51
C LEU A 119 -1.11 7.27 -0.54
N TRP A 120 -2.11 7.35 -1.42
CA TRP A 120 -3.09 6.28 -1.63
C TRP A 120 -2.39 4.96 -1.96
N ASP A 121 -1.37 5.01 -2.81
CA ASP A 121 -0.58 3.84 -3.18
C ASP A 121 0.15 3.22 -1.98
N LEU A 122 0.77 4.05 -1.13
CA LEU A 122 1.45 3.61 0.09
C LEU A 122 0.47 3.02 1.12
N TYR A 123 -0.71 3.61 1.28
CA TYR A 123 -1.77 3.08 2.15
C TYR A 123 -2.22 1.71 1.65
N LYS A 124 -2.47 1.58 0.35
CA LYS A 124 -2.92 0.33 -0.26
C LYS A 124 -1.90 -0.79 -0.05
N HIS A 125 -0.64 -0.59 -0.43
CA HIS A 125 0.36 -1.65 -0.32
C HIS A 125 0.64 -2.05 1.13
N ASN A 126 0.75 -1.07 2.04
CA ASN A 126 0.93 -1.40 3.45
C ASN A 126 -0.28 -2.18 4.00
N PHE A 127 -1.51 -1.85 3.60
CA PHE A 127 -2.70 -2.58 4.02
C PHE A 127 -2.64 -4.04 3.54
N HIS A 128 -2.29 -4.27 2.28
CA HIS A 128 -2.14 -5.63 1.73
C HIS A 128 -1.15 -6.46 2.55
N CYS A 129 0.08 -5.96 2.73
CA CYS A 129 1.11 -6.72 3.47
C CYS A 129 0.71 -6.95 4.93
N LYS A 130 0.02 -5.98 5.56
CA LYS A 130 -0.45 -6.12 6.94
C LYS A 130 -1.60 -7.10 7.07
N LEU A 131 -2.49 -7.18 6.09
CA LEU A 131 -3.56 -8.18 6.09
C LEU A 131 -2.96 -9.60 5.99
N VAL A 132 -2.00 -9.80 5.07
CA VAL A 132 -1.27 -11.08 4.96
C VAL A 132 -0.52 -11.41 6.26
N THR A 133 0.15 -10.44 6.87
CA THR A 133 0.88 -10.64 8.13
C THR A 133 -0.06 -10.99 9.27
N LEU A 134 -1.20 -10.30 9.37
CA LEU A 134 -2.21 -10.60 10.38
C LEU A 134 -2.74 -12.01 10.19
N ASP A 135 -3.12 -12.37 8.96
CA ASP A 135 -3.64 -13.70 8.64
C ASP A 135 -2.66 -14.82 9.04
N LYS A 136 -1.36 -14.63 8.76
CA LYS A 136 -0.27 -15.53 9.21
C LYS A 136 -0.23 -15.70 10.73
N CYS A 137 -0.43 -14.62 11.48
CA CYS A 137 -0.40 -14.66 12.94
C CYS A 137 -1.67 -15.29 13.53
N VAL A 138 -2.83 -15.06 12.91
CA VAL A 138 -4.13 -15.47 13.43
C VAL A 138 -4.39 -16.96 13.15
N VAL A 139 -4.02 -17.45 11.96
CA VAL A 139 -4.24 -18.84 11.54
C VAL A 139 -2.94 -19.49 11.04
N PRO A 140 -1.89 -19.58 11.86
CA PRO A 140 -0.57 -20.05 11.42
C PRO A 140 -0.59 -21.46 10.84
N HIS A 141 -1.49 -22.34 11.33
CA HIS A 141 -1.64 -23.71 10.85
C HIS A 141 -2.00 -23.78 9.35
N LEU A 142 -2.85 -22.88 8.83
CA LEU A 142 -3.19 -22.82 7.40
C LEU A 142 -2.00 -22.39 6.54
N TRP A 143 -1.10 -21.57 7.09
CA TRP A 143 0.11 -21.13 6.41
C TRP A 143 1.24 -22.16 6.41
N LEU A 144 1.20 -23.13 7.33
CA LEU A 144 2.15 -24.25 7.39
C LEU A 144 1.76 -25.37 6.43
N SER A 145 0.47 -25.65 6.28
CA SER A 145 -0.03 -26.72 5.40
C SER A 145 -0.19 -26.28 3.95
N GLU A 146 -0.71 -25.08 3.71
CA GLU A 146 -1.19 -24.64 2.38
C GLU A 146 -0.79 -23.20 2.07
N GLN A 147 0.49 -22.88 2.28
CA GLN A 147 1.00 -21.50 2.18
C GLN A 147 0.60 -20.78 0.89
N SER A 148 0.73 -21.44 -0.26
CA SER A 148 0.42 -20.86 -1.57
C SER A 148 -1.08 -20.62 -1.75
N THR A 149 -1.91 -21.60 -1.39
CA THR A 149 -3.38 -21.51 -1.46
C THR A 149 -3.88 -20.37 -0.57
N ARG A 150 -3.41 -20.33 0.68
CA ARG A 150 -3.85 -19.30 1.63
C ARG A 150 -3.42 -17.90 1.21
N LEU A 151 -2.20 -17.77 0.69
CA LEU A 151 -1.75 -16.50 0.13
C LEU A 151 -2.65 -16.06 -1.04
N GLU A 152 -3.01 -16.98 -1.93
CA GLU A 152 -3.91 -16.67 -3.04
C GLU A 152 -5.27 -16.19 -2.55
N GLU A 153 -5.91 -16.89 -1.60
CA GLU A 153 -7.18 -16.48 -0.99
C GLU A 153 -7.13 -15.05 -0.44
N VAL A 154 -6.09 -14.73 0.33
CA VAL A 154 -5.90 -13.39 0.90
C VAL A 154 -5.69 -12.34 -0.20
N LEU A 155 -4.92 -12.68 -1.25
CA LEU A 155 -4.68 -11.77 -2.37
C LEU A 155 -5.95 -11.52 -3.21
N GLN A 156 -6.87 -12.49 -3.28
CA GLN A 156 -8.14 -12.36 -4.00
C GLN A 156 -9.07 -11.29 -3.42
N ILE A 157 -8.87 -10.87 -2.16
CA ILE A 157 -9.57 -9.72 -1.53
C ILE A 157 -9.28 -8.40 -2.27
N PHE A 158 -8.22 -8.37 -3.08
CA PHE A 158 -7.79 -7.17 -3.79
C PHE A 158 -8.05 -7.26 -5.29
N PRO A 159 -8.42 -6.13 -5.94
CA PRO A 159 -8.51 -6.10 -7.40
C PRO A 159 -7.19 -6.52 -8.06
N GLY A 160 -7.27 -7.54 -8.91
CA GLY A 160 -6.11 -8.17 -9.57
C GLY A 160 -5.70 -9.52 -8.98
N GLY A 161 -6.16 -9.89 -7.77
CA GLY A 161 -5.83 -11.19 -7.16
C GLY A 161 -4.33 -11.44 -7.06
N ALA A 162 -3.93 -12.72 -7.12
CA ALA A 162 -2.53 -13.15 -7.01
C ALA A 162 -1.68 -12.86 -8.27
N GLY A 163 -2.30 -12.70 -9.44
CA GLY A 163 -1.59 -12.63 -10.74
C GLY A 163 -1.12 -11.25 -11.18
N HIS A 164 -1.41 -10.17 -10.45
CA HIS A 164 -1.08 -8.82 -10.91
C HIS A 164 0.11 -8.21 -10.16
N SER A 165 1.22 -7.99 -10.88
CA SER A 165 2.34 -7.19 -10.39
C SER A 165 1.85 -5.80 -10.00
N MET A 166 1.82 -5.52 -8.70
CA MET A 166 1.26 -4.28 -8.15
C MET A 166 1.96 -3.01 -8.67
N SER A 167 3.15 -3.15 -9.27
CA SER A 167 3.93 -2.03 -9.80
C SER A 167 3.49 -1.58 -11.20
N ALA A 168 3.12 -2.52 -12.08
CA ALA A 168 2.87 -2.26 -13.51
C ALA A 168 1.44 -1.76 -13.82
N VAL A 169 0.53 -1.83 -12.86
CA VAL A 169 -0.88 -1.47 -13.08
C VAL A 169 -1.04 0.07 -13.13
N PRO A 170 -1.66 0.62 -14.19
CA PRO A 170 -2.01 2.03 -14.27
C PRO A 170 -2.82 2.51 -13.07
N PHE A 171 -2.79 3.82 -12.82
CA PHE A 171 -3.55 4.39 -11.71
C PHE A 171 -5.05 4.17 -11.96
N PRO A 172 -5.80 3.60 -10.99
CA PRO A 172 -7.19 3.24 -11.22
C PRO A 172 -8.07 4.46 -11.47
N MET A 173 -8.96 4.37 -12.47
CA MET A 173 -9.89 5.45 -12.83
C MET A 173 -11.11 5.54 -11.90
N ARG A 174 -11.49 4.44 -11.26
CA ARG A 174 -12.63 4.36 -10.33
C ARG A 174 -12.32 3.44 -9.16
N ASN A 175 -13.03 3.62 -8.05
CA ASN A 175 -12.92 2.71 -6.92
C ASN A 175 -13.34 1.30 -7.36
N LYS A 176 -12.56 0.30 -6.95
CA LYS A 176 -12.76 -1.13 -7.25
C LYS A 176 -12.69 -1.94 -5.96
N GLY A 177 -13.14 -3.18 -6.02
CA GLY A 177 -13.06 -4.11 -4.91
C GLY A 177 -13.94 -3.70 -3.72
N LEU A 178 -13.39 -3.82 -2.51
CA LEU A 178 -14.05 -3.38 -1.27
C LEU A 178 -14.49 -1.91 -1.30
N ALA A 179 -13.85 -1.05 -2.10
CA ALA A 179 -14.19 0.36 -2.23
C ALA A 179 -15.17 0.65 -3.39
N SER A 180 -15.54 -0.33 -4.21
CA SER A 180 -16.38 -0.11 -5.40
C SER A 180 -17.73 0.51 -5.04
N SER A 181 -18.28 1.35 -5.91
CA SER A 181 -19.66 1.82 -5.81
C SER A 181 -20.66 0.84 -6.43
N GLU A 182 -20.19 -0.05 -7.30
CA GLU A 182 -21.03 -1.03 -7.98
C GLU A 182 -21.38 -2.17 -7.00
N PRO A 183 -22.68 -2.48 -6.79
CA PRO A 183 -23.11 -3.43 -5.76
C PRO A 183 -22.60 -4.85 -5.95
N THR A 184 -22.55 -5.36 -7.19
CA THR A 184 -22.19 -6.75 -7.51
C THR A 184 -20.73 -7.04 -7.21
N GLU A 185 -19.84 -6.15 -7.65
CA GLU A 185 -18.41 -6.11 -7.41
C GLU A 185 -18.18 -5.96 -5.91
N LYS A 186 -18.78 -4.95 -5.26
CA LYS A 186 -18.62 -4.77 -3.81
C LYS A 186 -18.99 -6.05 -3.05
N ARG A 187 -20.13 -6.66 -3.36
CA ARG A 187 -20.58 -7.93 -2.75
C ARG A 187 -19.54 -9.02 -2.93
N ALA A 188 -19.04 -9.23 -4.15
CA ALA A 188 -18.04 -10.26 -4.44
C ALA A 188 -16.77 -10.09 -3.59
N TYR A 189 -16.26 -8.87 -3.43
CA TYR A 189 -15.06 -8.64 -2.62
C TYR A 189 -15.32 -8.64 -1.11
N VAL A 190 -16.52 -8.25 -0.67
CA VAL A 190 -16.92 -8.43 0.74
C VAL A 190 -17.02 -9.91 1.08
N GLU A 191 -17.53 -10.75 0.18
CA GLU A 191 -17.56 -12.20 0.37
C GLU A 191 -16.15 -12.81 0.46
N LYS A 192 -15.23 -12.40 -0.41
CA LYS A 192 -13.83 -12.84 -0.34
C LYS A 192 -13.18 -12.47 1.00
N LEU A 193 -13.43 -11.25 1.50
CA LEU A 193 -12.94 -10.83 2.82
C LEU A 193 -13.57 -11.68 3.94
N ARG A 194 -14.89 -11.89 3.89
CA ARG A 194 -15.64 -12.73 4.84
C ARG A 194 -15.07 -14.14 4.89
N HIS A 195 -14.87 -14.77 3.73
CA HIS A 195 -14.33 -16.12 3.60
C HIS A 195 -12.93 -16.27 4.19
N VAL A 196 -12.03 -15.32 3.95
CA VAL A 196 -10.70 -15.35 4.57
C VAL A 196 -10.82 -15.25 6.09
N MET A 197 -11.60 -14.29 6.58
CA MET A 197 -11.77 -14.04 8.01
C MET A 197 -12.58 -15.11 8.74
N SER A 198 -13.38 -15.94 8.04
CA SER A 198 -14.21 -16.97 8.68
C SER A 198 -13.39 -18.10 9.31
N SER A 199 -12.12 -18.24 8.91
CA SER A 199 -11.16 -19.14 9.55
C SER A 199 -10.53 -18.56 10.83
N TRP A 200 -10.71 -17.26 11.10
CA TRP A 200 -10.08 -16.61 12.24
C TRP A 200 -10.81 -16.98 13.54
N PRO A 201 -10.07 -17.18 14.66
CA PRO A 201 -10.67 -17.38 15.97
C PRO A 201 -11.62 -16.22 16.34
N GLY A 202 -12.78 -16.56 16.92
CA GLY A 202 -13.76 -15.56 17.33
C GLY A 202 -14.53 -14.90 16.19
N PHE A 203 -14.49 -15.45 14.98
CA PHE A 203 -15.29 -14.94 13.86
C PHE A 203 -16.79 -14.93 14.22
N PRO A 204 -17.51 -13.80 14.04
CA PRO A 204 -18.90 -13.69 14.47
C PRO A 204 -19.83 -14.67 13.73
N GLN A 205 -20.67 -15.39 14.48
CA GLN A 205 -21.60 -16.37 13.92
C GLN A 205 -22.63 -15.75 12.96
N ASP A 206 -23.04 -14.51 13.20
CA ASP A 206 -23.96 -13.76 12.33
C ASP A 206 -23.33 -13.35 10.98
N LEU A 207 -22.03 -13.59 10.80
CA LEU A 207 -21.30 -13.40 9.54
C LEU A 207 -20.86 -14.73 8.90
N ALA A 208 -21.20 -15.87 9.51
CA ALA A 208 -20.77 -17.20 9.07
C ALA A 208 -21.36 -17.60 7.72
N ASP A 209 -22.55 -17.09 7.40
CA ASP A 209 -23.23 -17.42 6.15
C ASP A 209 -22.67 -16.64 4.95
N PRO A 210 -22.53 -17.28 3.78
CA PRO A 210 -22.12 -16.62 2.54
C PRO A 210 -23.09 -15.55 2.04
N LEU A 211 -22.55 -14.49 1.43
CA LEU A 211 -23.33 -13.47 0.72
C LEU A 211 -23.89 -14.01 -0.60
N LEU A 212 -25.20 -14.27 -0.61
CA LEU A 212 -25.92 -14.76 -1.79
C LEU A 212 -25.96 -13.73 -2.93
N PRO A 213 -26.06 -14.15 -4.21
CA PRO A 213 -26.02 -13.24 -5.37
C PRO A 213 -27.03 -12.09 -5.34
N TYR A 214 -28.20 -12.34 -4.76
CA TYR A 214 -29.33 -11.43 -4.66
C TYR A 214 -29.35 -10.60 -3.36
N THR A 215 -28.27 -10.65 -2.56
CA THR A 215 -28.18 -9.88 -1.32
C THR A 215 -28.26 -8.39 -1.59
N SER A 216 -29.13 -7.68 -0.87
CA SER A 216 -29.35 -6.25 -1.06
C SER A 216 -28.13 -5.40 -0.71
N SER A 217 -27.93 -4.29 -1.41
CA SER A 217 -26.81 -3.35 -1.18
C SER A 217 -26.72 -2.85 0.28
N PRO A 218 -27.82 -2.48 0.96
CA PRO A 218 -27.78 -2.12 2.39
C PRO A 218 -27.26 -3.25 3.28
N HIS A 219 -27.65 -4.50 3.00
CA HIS A 219 -27.22 -5.66 3.76
C HIS A 219 -25.72 -5.96 3.54
N VAL A 220 -25.24 -5.88 2.29
CA VAL A 220 -23.81 -5.97 1.97
C VAL A 220 -23.01 -4.90 2.71
N TRP A 221 -23.52 -3.68 2.81
CA TRP A 221 -22.87 -2.59 3.55
C TRP A 221 -22.81 -2.87 5.06
N ALA A 222 -23.89 -3.39 5.64
CA ALA A 222 -23.94 -3.78 7.06
C ALA A 222 -22.91 -4.87 7.37
N ILE A 223 -22.84 -5.93 6.55
CA ILE A 223 -21.84 -7.00 6.69
C ILE A 223 -20.42 -6.46 6.55
N LYS A 224 -20.15 -5.64 5.52
CA LYS A 224 -18.85 -5.00 5.34
C LYS A 224 -18.43 -4.19 6.57
N LYS A 225 -19.35 -3.45 7.19
CA LYS A 225 -19.07 -2.66 8.40
C LYS A 225 -18.71 -3.57 9.57
N LYS A 226 -19.45 -4.66 9.79
CA LYS A 226 -19.15 -5.65 10.84
C LYS A 226 -17.79 -6.33 10.61
N LEU A 227 -17.50 -6.75 9.38
CA LEU A 227 -16.18 -7.31 9.01
C LEU A 227 -15.05 -6.31 9.26
N ALA A 228 -15.25 -5.03 8.94
CA ALA A 228 -14.24 -4.00 9.20
C ALA A 228 -13.98 -3.80 10.71
N VAL A 229 -15.02 -3.86 11.55
CA VAL A 229 -14.88 -3.81 13.00
C VAL A 229 -14.11 -5.03 13.51
N PHE A 230 -14.52 -6.23 13.10
CA PHE A 230 -13.82 -7.48 13.46
C PHE A 230 -12.35 -7.46 13.04
N TYR A 231 -12.04 -6.98 11.83
CA TYR A 231 -10.67 -6.80 11.35
C TYR A 231 -9.88 -5.83 12.23
N CYS A 232 -10.44 -4.66 12.53
CA CYS A 232 -9.75 -3.65 13.34
C CYS A 232 -9.46 -4.14 14.75
N GLN A 233 -10.41 -4.85 15.36
CA GLN A 233 -10.24 -5.43 16.69
C GLN A 233 -9.18 -6.54 16.67
N THR A 234 -9.29 -7.50 15.76
CA THR A 234 -8.30 -8.58 15.62
C THR A 234 -6.89 -8.01 15.37
N PHE A 235 -6.77 -6.98 14.53
CA PHE A 235 -5.49 -6.31 14.30
C PHE A 235 -4.95 -5.66 15.57
N PHE A 236 -5.82 -5.01 16.35
CA PHE A 236 -5.44 -4.40 17.62
C PHE A 236 -4.98 -5.45 18.63
N ASP A 237 -5.68 -6.57 18.74
CA ASP A 237 -5.37 -7.64 19.69
C ASP A 237 -4.00 -8.27 19.40
N TYR A 238 -3.63 -8.43 18.13
CA TYR A 238 -2.34 -9.01 17.73
C TYR A 238 -1.17 -8.01 17.68
N PHE A 239 -1.43 -6.72 17.40
CA PHE A 239 -0.36 -5.73 17.18
C PHE A 239 -0.36 -4.56 18.17
N GLY A 240 -1.31 -4.51 19.11
CA GLY A 240 -1.45 -3.50 20.16
C GLY A 240 -1.75 -2.09 19.64
N ARG A 241 -2.33 -1.94 18.45
CA ARG A 241 -2.54 -0.63 17.80
C ARG A 241 -3.54 -0.70 16.64
N PRO A 242 -4.11 0.43 16.19
CA PRO A 242 -5.01 0.43 15.03
C PRO A 242 -4.30 0.07 13.71
N PRO A 243 -5.01 -0.59 12.77
CA PRO A 243 -4.51 -0.87 11.43
C PRO A 243 -4.38 0.41 10.59
N MET A 244 -3.60 0.33 9.51
CA MET A 244 -3.70 1.33 8.44
C MET A 244 -4.71 0.84 7.43
N LEU A 245 -5.79 1.60 7.26
CA LEU A 245 -6.89 1.23 6.38
C LEU A 245 -6.65 1.70 4.94
N PRO A 246 -7.21 1.01 3.94
CA PRO A 246 -7.16 1.46 2.56
C PRO A 246 -8.06 2.68 2.38
N HIS A 247 -7.60 3.65 1.57
CA HIS A 247 -8.36 4.85 1.27
C HIS A 247 -9.10 4.70 -0.07
N GLN A 248 -10.17 5.47 -0.26
CA GLN A 248 -10.74 5.67 -1.59
C GLN A 248 -9.73 6.40 -2.49
N ILE A 249 -9.85 6.17 -3.79
CA ILE A 249 -9.04 6.88 -4.79
C ILE A 249 -9.31 8.38 -4.64
N PRO A 250 -8.27 9.23 -4.62
CA PRO A 250 -8.44 10.67 -4.55
C PRO A 250 -9.33 11.17 -5.70
N ALA A 251 -10.38 11.91 -5.38
CA ALA A 251 -11.23 12.52 -6.40
C ALA A 251 -10.39 13.47 -7.28
N ALA A 252 -10.72 13.51 -8.58
CA ALA A 252 -10.22 14.55 -9.46
C ALA A 252 -10.59 15.93 -8.87
N PRO A 253 -9.76 16.97 -9.05
CA PRO A 253 -10.15 18.33 -8.69
C PRO A 253 -11.47 18.64 -9.41
N ARG A 254 -12.49 19.11 -8.68
CA ARG A 254 -13.68 19.66 -9.32
C ARG A 254 -13.24 20.92 -10.07
N VAL A 255 -13.28 20.89 -11.39
CA VAL A 255 -13.21 22.12 -12.19
C VAL A 255 -14.54 22.83 -11.95
N ILE A 256 -14.52 23.86 -11.12
CA ILE A 256 -15.67 24.76 -11.00
C ILE A 256 -15.63 25.61 -12.26
N TYR A 257 -16.48 25.29 -13.24
CA TYR A 257 -16.78 26.23 -14.30
C TYR A 257 -17.52 27.39 -13.65
N ASN A 258 -16.83 28.52 -13.46
CA ASN A 258 -17.51 29.79 -13.28
C ASN A 258 -18.17 30.10 -14.62
N SER A 259 -19.44 29.71 -14.76
CA SER A 259 -20.32 30.23 -15.80
C SER A 259 -20.49 31.73 -15.53
N ALA A 260 -19.66 32.54 -16.19
CA ALA A 260 -19.89 33.97 -16.32
C ALA A 260 -21.12 34.16 -17.22
N THR A 261 -22.30 34.27 -16.61
CA THR A 261 -23.44 34.91 -17.24
C THR A 261 -23.23 36.42 -17.13
N GLY A 262 -22.65 37.01 -18.17
CA GLY A 262 -22.75 38.45 -18.42
C GLY A 262 -24.13 38.72 -19.02
N GLN A 263 -24.96 39.45 -18.29
CA GLN A 263 -26.05 40.24 -18.84
C GLN A 263 -25.47 41.49 -19.50
#